data_AF-A0AA51ILX3-F1
#
_entry.id   AF-A0AA51ILX3-F1
#
_cell.length_a   1.000
_cell.length_b   1.000
_cell.length_c   1.000
_cell.angle_alpha   90.00
_cell.angle_beta   90.00
_cell.angle_gamma   90.00
#
_symmetry.space_group_name_H-M   'P 1'
#
loop_
_entity.id
_entity.type
_entity.pdbx_description
1 polymer ?
#
loop_
_entity_poly.entity_id
_entity_poly.type
_entity_poly.pdbx_seq_one_letter_code
_entity_poly.pdbx_strand_id
1 'polypeptide(L)'
;KEVVEHLVALKVMRLTKPALISPKIVTCDFKDLPGNILNNFLKDDATSVVQMETLAAGQFLLLPQSFGNIYLGETFSCYVCVHNETNQPVQSVSIKADLQTSSYRIPLTTQQNAAPLMLDVDETLSDVIHHEVKDLGTHILVCEVTYMSNYNTLASFRKFFKFEVMKPLDVKTKFYNAESDDVFVEAQVQNITSGPIILEQVLLDSSPQFTVNSLNEDSDGLSVFGDVTLLQSQESCQYLYCLTPKDNISKDIKLIAAAKNIGKLD
;
A
#
# COMPACT_ATOMS: atom_id res chain seq x y z
N LYS A 1 -36.10 -1.17 10.16
CA LYS A 1 -35.63 -0.25 9.09
C LYS A 1 -36.48 -0.53 7.87
N GLU A 2 -37.28 0.43 7.42
CA GLU A 2 -37.94 0.33 6.11
C GLU A 2 -36.88 0.10 5.03
N VAL A 3 -37.10 -0.89 4.19
CA VAL A 3 -36.29 -1.10 3.00
C VAL A 3 -36.84 -0.13 1.96
N VAL A 4 -36.20 1.02 1.84
CA VAL A 4 -36.51 1.96 0.76
C VAL A 4 -35.97 1.36 -0.52
N GLU A 5 -36.87 1.03 -1.44
CA GLU A 5 -36.50 0.52 -2.76
C GLU A 5 -36.01 1.69 -3.63
N HIS A 6 -34.82 1.55 -4.19
CA HIS A 6 -34.18 2.58 -5.02
C HIS A 6 -34.29 2.18 -6.50
N LEU A 7 -34.46 3.15 -7.39
CA LEU A 7 -34.54 2.90 -8.85
C LEU A 7 -33.18 2.56 -9.47
N VAL A 8 -32.10 2.90 -8.78
CA VAL A 8 -30.73 2.68 -9.24
C VAL A 8 -29.95 1.90 -8.20
N ALA A 9 -29.08 1.02 -8.67
CA ALA A 9 -28.19 0.24 -7.84
C ALA A 9 -26.75 0.73 -7.92
N LEU A 10 -26.12 0.90 -6.76
CA LEU A 10 -24.71 1.20 -6.63
C LEU A 10 -23.90 -0.07 -6.37
N LYS A 11 -22.91 -0.31 -7.24
CA LYS A 11 -21.86 -1.33 -7.10
C LYS A 11 -20.49 -0.66 -7.00
N VAL A 12 -19.66 -1.15 -6.08
CA VAL A 12 -18.29 -0.67 -5.89
C VAL A 12 -17.37 -1.88 -5.83
N MET A 13 -16.27 -1.82 -6.57
CA MET A 13 -15.28 -2.89 -6.64
C MET A 13 -13.88 -2.31 -6.48
N ARG A 14 -13.08 -2.86 -5.57
CA ARG A 14 -11.63 -2.57 -5.55
C ARG A 14 -11.00 -3.14 -6.82
N LEU A 15 -10.19 -2.34 -7.49
CA LEU A 15 -9.43 -2.77 -8.65
C LEU A 15 -8.10 -3.35 -8.18
N THR A 16 -7.79 -4.54 -8.66
CA THR A 16 -6.51 -5.22 -8.45
C THR A 16 -5.89 -5.54 -9.81
N LYS A 17 -4.56 -5.54 -9.86
CA LYS A 17 -3.84 -5.95 -11.07
C LYS A 17 -3.66 -7.47 -11.05
N PRO A 18 -3.86 -8.17 -12.17
CA PRO A 18 -3.43 -9.56 -12.29
C PRO A 18 -1.93 -9.68 -12.01
N ALA A 19 -1.55 -10.71 -11.26
CA ALA A 19 -0.15 -11.00 -10.92
C ALA A 19 0.23 -12.39 -11.41
N LEU A 20 1.51 -12.61 -11.71
CA LEU A 20 2.02 -13.92 -12.07
C LEU A 20 1.89 -14.86 -10.88
N ILE A 21 1.20 -15.99 -11.07
CA ILE A 21 1.12 -17.02 -10.04
C ILE A 21 2.32 -17.95 -10.15
N SER A 22 3.18 -17.95 -9.14
CA SER A 22 4.31 -18.84 -9.06
C SER A 22 3.93 -20.15 -8.36
N PRO A 23 4.43 -21.31 -8.85
CA PRO A 23 4.31 -22.54 -8.08
C PRO A 23 5.11 -22.40 -6.79
N LYS A 24 4.64 -23.05 -5.72
CA LYS A 24 5.42 -23.13 -4.48
C LYS A 24 6.60 -24.06 -4.71
N ILE A 25 7.79 -23.50 -4.92
CA ILE A 25 9.00 -24.30 -5.14
C ILE A 25 9.31 -25.07 -3.84
N VAL A 26 9.22 -26.40 -3.92
CA VAL A 26 9.78 -27.30 -2.93
C VAL A 26 10.63 -28.32 -3.68
N THR A 27 11.94 -28.20 -3.54
CA THR A 27 12.89 -29.15 -4.15
C THR A 27 13.43 -30.13 -3.12
N CYS A 28 13.93 -31.26 -3.60
CA CYS A 28 14.67 -32.24 -2.81
C CYS A 28 15.89 -32.71 -3.59
N ASP A 29 16.97 -33.00 -2.87
CA ASP A 29 18.15 -33.66 -3.43
C ASP A 29 17.78 -35.12 -3.72
N PHE A 30 18.43 -35.72 -4.72
CA PHE A 30 18.25 -37.13 -5.06
C PHE A 30 18.56 -38.07 -3.89
N LYS A 31 19.39 -37.61 -2.93
CA LYS A 31 19.75 -38.35 -1.72
C LYS A 31 18.73 -38.23 -0.59
N ASP A 32 17.78 -37.30 -0.70
CA ASP A 32 16.76 -37.11 0.34
C ASP A 32 15.75 -38.26 0.31
N LEU A 33 15.07 -38.49 1.43
CA LEU A 33 14.04 -39.54 1.57
C LEU A 33 12.96 -39.50 0.47
N PRO A 34 12.42 -38.33 0.05
CA PRO A 34 11.47 -38.24 -1.07
C PRO A 34 12.11 -38.40 -2.46
N GLY A 35 13.43 -38.53 -2.57
CA GLY A 35 14.15 -38.70 -3.84
C GLY A 35 13.87 -37.57 -4.82
N ASN A 36 13.21 -37.88 -5.94
CA ASN A 36 12.86 -36.90 -6.99
C ASN A 36 11.36 -36.57 -7.07
N ILE A 37 10.57 -37.02 -6.09
CA ILE A 37 9.11 -36.94 -6.13
C ILE A 37 8.64 -35.48 -6.17
N LEU A 38 9.20 -34.60 -5.34
CA LEU A 38 8.78 -33.19 -5.25
C LEU A 38 9.12 -32.41 -6.52
N ASN A 39 10.28 -32.69 -7.12
CA ASN A 39 10.67 -32.08 -8.40
C ASN A 39 9.76 -32.53 -9.55
N ASN A 40 9.28 -33.78 -9.54
CA ASN A 40 8.29 -34.25 -10.54
C ASN A 40 6.93 -33.58 -10.33
N PHE A 41 6.48 -33.40 -9.08
CA PHE A 41 5.25 -32.65 -8.80
C PHE A 41 5.34 -31.20 -9.31
N LEU A 42 6.49 -30.53 -9.17
CA LEU A 42 6.69 -29.19 -9.73
C LEU A 42 6.59 -29.17 -11.26
N LYS A 43 7.06 -30.23 -11.95
CA LYS A 43 6.96 -30.36 -13.42
C LYS A 43 5.53 -30.58 -13.92
N ASP A 44 4.73 -31.28 -13.13
CA ASP A 44 3.33 -31.53 -13.45
C ASP A 44 2.42 -30.35 -13.02
N ASP A 45 2.95 -29.37 -12.28
CA ASP A 45 2.19 -28.19 -11.86
C ASP A 45 1.88 -27.31 -13.07
N ALA A 46 0.58 -27.11 -13.32
CA ALA A 46 0.11 -26.28 -14.42
C ALA A 46 0.55 -24.81 -14.31
N THR A 47 1.00 -24.32 -13.17
CA THR A 47 1.49 -22.93 -13.03
C THR A 47 2.98 -22.79 -13.33
N SER A 48 3.72 -23.91 -13.39
CA SER A 48 5.15 -23.93 -13.65
C SER A 48 5.48 -23.66 -15.13
N VAL A 49 6.63 -23.04 -15.38
CA VAL A 49 7.19 -22.93 -16.73
C VAL A 49 8.00 -24.19 -17.02
N VAL A 50 7.67 -24.86 -18.12
CA VAL A 50 8.37 -26.08 -18.58
C VAL A 50 9.87 -25.81 -18.69
N GLN A 51 10.70 -26.69 -18.12
CA GLN A 51 12.16 -26.59 -18.01
C GLN A 51 12.69 -25.48 -17.06
N MET A 52 11.81 -24.71 -16.42
CA MET A 52 12.14 -23.65 -15.46
C MET A 52 11.34 -23.78 -14.16
N GLU A 53 11.05 -25.02 -13.76
CA GLU A 53 10.13 -25.32 -12.66
C GLU A 53 10.66 -24.81 -11.30
N THR A 54 11.98 -24.67 -11.18
CA THR A 54 12.66 -24.21 -9.96
C THR A 54 12.80 -22.69 -9.86
N LEU A 55 12.39 -21.91 -10.87
CA LEU A 55 12.62 -20.46 -10.93
C LEU A 55 11.49 -19.61 -10.34
N ALA A 56 10.41 -20.22 -9.81
CA ALA A 56 9.20 -19.53 -9.33
C ALA A 56 8.64 -18.55 -10.36
N ALA A 57 8.97 -18.75 -11.64
CA ALA A 57 8.38 -18.03 -12.74
C ALA A 57 7.05 -18.72 -13.06
N GLY A 58 5.96 -18.02 -12.77
CA GLY A 58 4.62 -18.44 -13.16
C GLY A 58 4.37 -18.29 -14.65
N GLN A 59 3.50 -19.11 -15.23
CA GLN A 59 3.04 -18.94 -16.61
C GLN A 59 1.68 -18.23 -16.76
N PHE A 60 0.93 -18.06 -15.67
CA PHE A 60 -0.41 -17.47 -15.70
C PHE A 60 -0.48 -16.18 -14.89
N LEU A 61 -1.29 -15.24 -15.38
CA LEU A 61 -1.74 -14.10 -14.62
C LEU A 61 -3.08 -14.44 -13.96
N LEU A 62 -3.15 -14.34 -12.65
CA LEU A 62 -4.39 -14.49 -11.91
C LEU A 62 -4.72 -13.22 -11.15
N LEU A 63 -6.01 -12.91 -11.09
CA LEU A 63 -6.50 -11.91 -10.17
C LEU A 63 -6.42 -12.49 -8.74
N PRO A 64 -5.90 -11.75 -7.76
CA PRO A 64 -5.89 -12.21 -6.37
C PRO A 64 -7.30 -12.59 -5.90
N GLN A 65 -7.45 -13.78 -5.31
CA GLN A 65 -8.76 -14.27 -4.82
C GLN A 65 -9.25 -13.54 -3.57
N SER A 66 -8.36 -12.84 -2.86
CA SER A 66 -8.70 -12.04 -1.69
C SER A 66 -8.32 -10.58 -1.92
N PHE A 67 -9.04 -9.68 -1.24
CA PHE A 67 -8.87 -8.24 -1.43
C PHE A 67 -7.49 -7.73 -1.00
N GLY A 68 -6.71 -8.51 -0.26
CA GLY A 68 -5.40 -8.11 0.25
C GLY A 68 -5.48 -6.95 1.24
N ASN A 69 -4.36 -6.69 1.88
CA ASN A 69 -4.21 -5.54 2.75
C ASN A 69 -4.08 -4.25 1.92
N ILE A 70 -4.22 -3.10 2.58
CA ILE A 70 -3.85 -1.80 2.01
C ILE A 70 -2.75 -1.27 2.90
N TYR A 71 -1.62 -0.90 2.31
CA TYR A 71 -0.50 -0.33 3.03
C TYR A 71 -0.38 1.17 2.77
N LEU A 72 0.16 1.90 3.74
CA LEU A 72 0.49 3.32 3.60
C LEU A 72 1.38 3.54 2.38
N GLY A 73 1.08 4.55 1.57
CA GLY A 73 1.79 4.86 0.33
C GLY A 73 1.27 4.11 -0.90
N GLU A 74 0.44 3.08 -0.74
CA GLU A 74 -0.18 2.42 -1.89
C GLU A 74 -1.25 3.31 -2.55
N THR A 75 -1.49 3.08 -3.85
CA THR A 75 -2.64 3.68 -4.54
C THR A 75 -3.86 2.79 -4.42
N PHE A 76 -4.80 3.19 -3.57
CA PHE A 76 -6.15 2.62 -3.55
C PHE A 76 -6.86 2.93 -4.87
N SER A 77 -7.29 1.88 -5.56
CA SER A 77 -8.02 1.99 -6.83
C SER A 77 -9.36 1.29 -6.72
N CYS A 78 -10.45 1.95 -7.11
CA CYS A 78 -11.76 1.32 -7.16
C CYS A 78 -12.57 1.76 -8.38
N TYR A 79 -13.43 0.86 -8.83
CA TYR A 79 -14.46 1.10 -9.83
C TYR A 79 -15.80 1.28 -9.11
N VAL A 80 -16.49 2.35 -9.47
CA VAL A 80 -17.77 2.73 -8.90
C VAL A 80 -18.78 2.80 -10.04
N CYS A 81 -19.91 2.13 -9.89
CA CYS A 81 -20.91 2.01 -10.95
C CYS A 81 -22.33 2.13 -10.39
N VAL A 82 -23.10 3.02 -10.99
CA VAL A 82 -24.54 3.18 -10.78
C VAL A 82 -25.24 2.62 -12.00
N HIS A 83 -26.17 1.69 -11.79
CA HIS A 83 -26.92 1.05 -12.86
C HIS A 83 -28.42 1.27 -12.68
N ASN A 84 -29.12 1.53 -13.78
CA ASN A 84 -30.57 1.59 -13.80
C ASN A 84 -31.14 0.16 -13.86
N GLU A 85 -31.77 -0.28 -12.76
CA GLU A 85 -32.38 -1.62 -12.67
C GLU A 85 -33.87 -1.62 -13.08
N THR A 86 -34.37 -0.49 -13.61
CA THR A 86 -35.77 -0.33 -13.96
C THR A 86 -36.01 -0.38 -15.46
N ASN A 87 -37.25 -0.66 -15.84
CA ASN A 87 -37.69 -0.66 -17.24
C ASN A 87 -38.06 0.74 -17.77
N GLN A 88 -37.61 1.80 -17.09
CA GLN A 88 -37.86 3.19 -17.47
C GLN A 88 -36.59 4.02 -17.30
N PRO A 89 -36.39 5.11 -18.06
CA PRO A 89 -35.23 5.96 -17.88
C PRO A 89 -35.31 6.72 -16.55
N VAL A 90 -34.17 6.81 -15.85
CA VAL A 90 -34.04 7.53 -14.58
C VAL A 90 -33.33 8.86 -14.82
N GLN A 91 -33.94 9.96 -14.39
CA GLN A 91 -33.42 11.31 -14.60
C GLN A 91 -32.53 11.77 -13.46
N SER A 92 -31.66 12.74 -13.80
CA SER A 92 -30.83 13.48 -12.85
C SER A 92 -29.96 12.60 -11.95
N VAL A 93 -29.42 11.52 -12.52
CA VAL A 93 -28.52 10.62 -11.82
C VAL A 93 -27.15 11.27 -11.69
N SER A 94 -26.66 11.34 -10.46
CA SER A 94 -25.28 11.73 -10.18
C SER A 94 -24.71 10.95 -9.01
N ILE A 95 -23.40 10.78 -9.03
CA ILE A 95 -22.65 10.11 -7.98
C ILE A 95 -21.59 11.04 -7.40
N LYS A 96 -21.44 10.98 -6.09
CA LYS A 96 -20.38 11.64 -5.33
C LYS A 96 -19.65 10.60 -4.49
N ALA A 97 -18.33 10.60 -4.57
CA ALA A 97 -17.48 9.76 -3.74
C ALA A 97 -16.61 10.64 -2.83
N ASP A 98 -16.61 10.33 -1.54
CA ASP A 98 -15.71 10.96 -0.57
C ASP A 98 -14.98 9.87 0.22
N LEU A 99 -13.70 10.05 0.50
CA LEU A 99 -12.95 9.23 1.42
C LEU A 99 -12.94 9.88 2.79
N GLN A 100 -13.46 9.19 3.79
CA GLN A 100 -13.43 9.62 5.18
C GLN A 100 -12.32 8.88 5.91
N THR A 101 -11.30 9.61 6.37
CA THR A 101 -10.25 9.12 7.26
C THR A 101 -10.61 9.42 8.71
N SER A 102 -9.76 9.01 9.66
CA SER A 102 -9.92 9.41 11.07
C SER A 102 -9.84 10.92 11.29
N SER A 103 -9.14 11.62 10.39
CA SER A 103 -8.67 12.98 10.62
C SER A 103 -9.38 14.00 9.71
N TYR A 104 -9.74 13.62 8.49
CA TYR A 104 -10.38 14.52 7.52
C TYR A 104 -11.20 13.76 6.48
N ARG A 105 -12.00 14.51 5.71
CA ARG A 105 -12.79 13.99 4.58
C ARG A 105 -12.22 14.55 3.28
N ILE A 106 -11.90 13.65 2.37
CA ILE A 106 -11.29 13.94 1.06
C ILE A 106 -12.36 13.73 0.00
N PRO A 107 -12.77 14.75 -0.76
CA PRO A 107 -13.61 14.53 -1.94
C PRO A 107 -12.78 13.80 -2.99
N LEU A 108 -13.21 12.60 -3.38
CA LEU A 108 -12.59 11.83 -4.45
C LEU A 108 -13.27 12.26 -5.74
N THR A 109 -12.59 13.10 -6.53
CA THR A 109 -13.10 13.53 -7.83
C THR A 109 -13.25 12.33 -8.74
N THR A 110 -14.49 11.86 -8.87
CA THR A 110 -14.93 11.20 -10.09
C THR A 110 -14.96 12.24 -11.22
N GLN A 111 -14.85 11.85 -12.49
CA GLN A 111 -14.83 12.77 -13.63
C GLN A 111 -15.82 13.93 -13.42
N GLN A 112 -15.18 15.10 -13.37
CA GLN A 112 -15.65 16.40 -12.94
C GLN A 112 -17.12 16.68 -13.24
N ASN A 113 -17.91 17.00 -12.22
CA ASN A 113 -19.14 17.81 -12.35
C ASN A 113 -20.02 17.46 -13.55
N ALA A 114 -20.19 16.17 -13.87
CA ALA A 114 -21.12 15.77 -14.91
C ALA A 114 -22.50 16.27 -14.49
N ALA A 115 -23.10 17.11 -15.35
CA ALA A 115 -24.47 17.52 -15.16
C ALA A 115 -25.32 16.25 -14.90
N PRO A 116 -26.32 16.32 -14.01
CA PRO A 116 -27.16 15.17 -13.70
C PRO A 116 -27.60 14.47 -15.00
N LEU A 117 -27.23 13.20 -15.16
CA LEU A 117 -27.40 12.47 -16.40
C LEU A 117 -28.74 11.72 -16.37
N MET A 118 -29.37 11.56 -17.54
CA MET A 118 -30.46 10.60 -17.71
C MET A 118 -29.85 9.25 -18.03
N LEU A 119 -30.14 8.24 -17.20
CA LEU A 119 -29.75 6.86 -17.47
C LEU A 119 -30.92 6.13 -18.12
N ASP A 120 -30.72 5.65 -19.34
CA ASP A 120 -31.68 4.79 -20.03
C ASP A 120 -31.76 3.38 -19.39
N VAL A 121 -32.69 2.57 -19.88
CA VAL A 121 -32.84 1.17 -19.44
C VAL A 121 -31.54 0.41 -19.69
N ASP A 122 -31.08 -0.32 -18.69
CA ASP A 122 -29.82 -1.06 -18.66
C ASP A 122 -28.53 -0.20 -18.79
N GLU A 123 -28.63 1.13 -18.75
CA GLU A 123 -27.46 2.00 -18.80
C GLU A 123 -26.74 2.08 -17.44
N THR A 124 -25.45 2.41 -17.48
CA THR A 124 -24.62 2.58 -16.29
C THR A 124 -23.85 3.89 -16.31
N LEU A 125 -23.85 4.61 -15.19
CA LEU A 125 -22.91 5.68 -14.89
C LEU A 125 -21.78 5.12 -14.06
N SER A 126 -20.54 5.14 -14.56
CA SER A 126 -19.41 4.56 -13.84
C SER A 126 -18.14 5.36 -13.94
N ASP A 127 -17.26 5.19 -12.95
CA ASP A 127 -15.96 5.83 -12.93
C ASP A 127 -14.91 5.00 -12.16
N VAL A 128 -13.64 5.30 -12.39
CA VAL A 128 -12.50 4.73 -11.70
C VAL A 128 -11.83 5.80 -10.85
N ILE A 129 -11.74 5.52 -9.56
CA ILE A 129 -11.09 6.40 -8.59
C ILE A 129 -9.71 5.83 -8.26
N HIS A 130 -8.70 6.70 -8.29
CA HIS A 130 -7.36 6.43 -7.81
C HIS A 130 -7.00 7.40 -6.68
N HIS A 131 -6.54 6.87 -5.56
CA HIS A 131 -6.16 7.66 -4.40
C HIS A 131 -4.93 7.07 -3.71
N GLU A 132 -3.86 7.87 -3.61
CA GLU A 132 -2.68 7.53 -2.83
C GLU A 132 -2.99 7.63 -1.33
N VAL A 133 -2.77 6.55 -0.61
CA VAL A 133 -3.14 6.43 0.81
C VAL A 133 -2.07 7.06 1.69
N LYS A 134 -2.44 8.11 2.42
CA LYS A 134 -1.50 8.92 3.22
C LYS A 134 -1.67 8.81 4.74
N ASP A 135 -2.73 8.18 5.20
CA ASP A 135 -3.01 8.00 6.62
C ASP A 135 -3.19 6.53 6.98
N LEU A 136 -2.73 6.18 8.18
CA LEU A 136 -2.93 4.86 8.77
C LEU A 136 -4.33 4.73 9.40
N GLY A 137 -4.78 3.49 9.57
CA GLY A 137 -5.98 3.16 10.33
C GLY A 137 -7.22 2.93 9.47
N THR A 138 -8.40 3.20 10.02
CA THR A 138 -9.68 2.95 9.34
C THR A 138 -10.02 4.08 8.36
N HIS A 139 -10.30 3.69 7.11
CA HIS A 139 -10.83 4.56 6.06
C HIS A 139 -12.22 4.08 5.64
N ILE A 140 -13.09 5.02 5.26
CA ILE A 140 -14.44 4.74 4.79
C ILE A 140 -14.69 5.47 3.48
N LEU A 141 -14.85 4.71 2.39
CA LEU A 141 -15.33 5.27 1.13
C LEU A 141 -16.85 5.47 1.23
N VAL A 142 -17.27 6.73 1.12
CA VAL A 142 -18.66 7.16 1.16
C VAL A 142 -19.10 7.48 -0.26
N CYS A 143 -20.00 6.66 -0.80
CA CYS A 143 -20.59 6.88 -2.11
C CYS A 143 -22.04 7.32 -1.94
N GLU A 144 -22.35 8.52 -2.40
CA GLU A 144 -23.67 9.11 -2.43
C GLU A 144 -24.21 9.14 -3.85
N VAL A 145 -25.38 8.57 -4.06
CA VAL A 145 -26.08 8.58 -5.35
C VAL A 145 -27.34 9.40 -5.19
N THR A 146 -27.55 10.34 -6.09
CA THR A 146 -28.76 11.18 -6.18
C THR A 146 -29.44 10.93 -7.51
N TYR A 147 -30.77 10.87 -7.52
CA TYR A 147 -31.57 10.62 -8.72
C TYR A 147 -32.99 11.19 -8.55
N MET A 148 -33.74 11.31 -9.65
CA MET A 148 -35.15 11.70 -9.61
C MET A 148 -36.04 10.48 -9.33
N SER A 149 -36.87 10.56 -8.29
CA SER A 149 -37.83 9.49 -7.96
C SER A 149 -39.03 9.49 -8.92
N ASN A 150 -39.84 8.43 -8.86
CA ASN A 150 -41.10 8.31 -9.61
C ASN A 150 -42.10 9.45 -9.29
N TYR A 151 -41.96 10.12 -8.14
CA TYR A 151 -42.80 11.25 -7.74
C TYR A 151 -42.22 12.61 -8.15
N ASN A 152 -41.20 12.62 -9.00
CA ASN A 152 -40.47 13.81 -9.44
C ASN A 152 -39.86 14.60 -8.27
N THR A 153 -39.41 13.88 -7.25
CA THR A 153 -38.65 14.42 -6.10
C THR A 153 -37.22 13.89 -6.13
N LEU A 154 -36.25 14.74 -5.76
CA LEU A 154 -34.86 14.32 -5.64
C LEU A 154 -34.71 13.33 -4.48
N ALA A 155 -34.37 12.09 -4.82
CA ALA A 155 -34.03 11.04 -3.88
C ALA A 155 -32.51 10.87 -3.82
N SER A 156 -32.02 10.41 -2.67
CA SER A 156 -30.60 10.08 -2.51
C SER A 156 -30.40 8.93 -1.54
N PHE A 157 -29.32 8.19 -1.73
CA PHE A 157 -28.85 7.21 -0.75
C PHE A 157 -27.33 7.20 -0.68
N ARG A 158 -26.81 6.71 0.44
CA ARG A 158 -25.37 6.59 0.70
C ARG A 158 -25.01 5.17 1.08
N LYS A 159 -23.92 4.66 0.51
CA LYS A 159 -23.27 3.41 0.95
C LYS A 159 -21.87 3.73 1.50
N PHE A 160 -21.48 2.96 2.51
CA PHE A 160 -20.22 3.13 3.23
C PHE A 160 -19.40 1.85 3.07
N PHE A 161 -18.18 1.97 2.57
CA PHE A 161 -17.26 0.86 2.37
C PHE A 161 -16.03 1.08 3.25
N LYS A 162 -15.97 0.34 4.35
CA LYS A 162 -14.89 0.44 5.33
C LYS A 162 -13.71 -0.46 4.92
N PHE A 163 -12.49 0.08 5.01
CA PHE A 163 -11.25 -0.67 4.87
C PHE A 163 -10.19 -0.16 5.85
N GLU A 164 -9.14 -0.95 6.06
CA GLU A 164 -8.06 -0.64 7.00
C GLU A 164 -6.73 -0.49 6.26
N VAL A 165 -5.97 0.52 6.67
CA VAL A 165 -4.65 0.85 6.14
C VAL A 165 -3.61 0.54 7.20
N MET A 166 -2.65 -0.31 6.84
CA MET A 166 -1.58 -0.78 7.72
C MET A 166 -0.24 -0.16 7.35
N LYS A 167 0.71 -0.22 8.29
CA LYS A 167 2.10 0.18 8.03
C LYS A 167 2.78 -0.84 7.10
N PRO A 168 3.54 -0.41 6.09
CA PRO A 168 4.31 -1.33 5.24
C PRO A 168 5.60 -1.79 5.91
N LEU A 169 6.27 -0.87 6.62
CA LEU A 169 7.56 -1.08 7.28
C LEU A 169 7.43 -0.78 8.77
N ASP A 170 8.15 -1.55 9.58
CA ASP A 170 8.42 -1.24 10.98
C ASP A 170 9.87 -0.76 11.11
N VAL A 171 10.07 0.35 11.82
CA VAL A 171 11.38 0.97 11.98
C VAL A 171 11.69 1.07 13.47
N LYS A 172 12.78 0.43 13.90
CA LYS A 172 13.28 0.48 15.27
C LYS A 172 14.65 1.14 15.29
N THR A 173 14.81 2.17 16.11
CA THR A 173 16.09 2.88 16.23
C THR A 173 16.73 2.65 17.60
N LYS A 174 18.05 2.53 17.61
CA LYS A 174 18.89 2.51 18.82
C LYS A 174 19.97 3.57 18.70
N PHE A 175 20.26 4.22 19.81
CA PHE A 175 21.24 5.31 19.88
C PHE A 175 22.42 4.89 20.76
N TYR A 176 23.63 5.16 20.29
CA TYR A 176 24.88 4.89 20.99
C TYR A 176 25.71 6.17 21.05
N ASN A 177 25.96 6.66 22.26
CA ASN A 177 26.79 7.86 22.46
C ASN A 177 28.26 7.45 22.50
N ALA A 178 29.09 8.09 21.68
CA ALA A 178 30.53 7.93 21.70
C ALA A 178 31.19 8.85 22.74
N GLU A 179 32.44 8.57 23.09
CA GLU A 179 33.26 9.48 23.91
C GLU A 179 33.66 10.76 23.13
N SER A 180 33.56 10.75 21.80
CA SER A 180 33.94 11.83 20.88
C SER A 180 32.83 12.86 20.60
N ASP A 181 31.78 12.92 21.43
CA ASP A 181 30.54 13.70 21.20
C ASP A 181 29.71 13.28 19.97
N ASP A 182 30.16 12.27 19.21
CA ASP A 182 29.39 11.66 18.13
C ASP A 182 28.28 10.75 18.68
N VAL A 183 27.19 10.64 17.92
CA VAL A 183 26.07 9.75 18.21
C VAL A 183 25.88 8.78 17.06
N PHE A 184 25.99 7.48 17.32
CA PHE A 184 25.67 6.45 16.34
C PHE A 184 24.20 6.03 16.45
N VAL A 185 23.57 5.84 15.30
CA VAL A 185 22.17 5.42 15.19
C VAL A 185 22.10 4.15 14.37
N GLU A 186 21.65 3.07 15.00
CA GLU A 186 21.27 1.82 14.33
C GLU A 186 19.76 1.89 14.03
N ALA A 187 19.39 1.85 12.77
CA ALA A 187 18.01 1.77 12.31
C ALA A 187 17.74 0.38 11.72
N GLN A 188 16.91 -0.40 12.40
CA GLN A 188 16.38 -1.66 11.88
C GLN A 188 15.09 -1.39 11.12
N VAL A 189 15.09 -1.66 9.81
CA VAL A 189 13.92 -1.57 8.94
C VAL A 189 13.42 -2.98 8.66
N GLN A 190 12.16 -3.27 9.00
CA GLN A 190 11.53 -4.57 8.81
C GLN A 190 10.34 -4.47 7.87
N ASN A 191 10.27 -5.36 6.88
CA ASN A 191 9.08 -5.51 6.04
C ASN A 191 8.00 -6.29 6.81
N ILE A 192 6.90 -5.63 7.17
CA ILE A 192 5.78 -6.25 7.88
C ILE A 192 4.60 -6.58 6.95
N THR A 193 4.77 -6.41 5.65
CA THR A 193 3.75 -6.78 4.65
C THR A 193 3.76 -8.27 4.34
N SER A 194 2.74 -8.74 3.62
CA SER A 194 2.67 -10.12 3.14
C SER A 194 3.48 -10.38 1.86
N GLY A 195 4.02 -9.33 1.22
CA GLY A 195 4.77 -9.43 -0.02
C GLY A 195 6.19 -8.87 0.12
N PRO A 196 7.04 -9.02 -0.90
CA PRO A 196 8.35 -8.40 -0.90
C PRO A 196 8.25 -6.87 -1.12
N ILE A 197 9.18 -6.13 -0.53
CA ILE A 197 9.38 -4.69 -0.76
C ILE A 197 10.78 -4.49 -1.31
N ILE A 198 10.91 -3.65 -2.34
CA ILE A 198 12.21 -3.21 -2.85
C ILE A 198 12.47 -1.83 -2.27
N LEU A 199 13.58 -1.69 -1.56
CA LEU A 199 14.08 -0.40 -1.09
C LEU A 199 15.16 0.08 -2.06
N GLU A 200 14.92 1.24 -2.67
CA GLU A 200 15.90 1.91 -3.52
C GLU A 200 16.91 2.70 -2.67
N GLN A 201 16.44 3.34 -1.60
CA GLN A 201 17.28 4.16 -0.73
C GLN A 201 16.71 4.24 0.68
N VAL A 202 17.58 4.32 1.69
CA VAL A 202 17.20 4.54 3.10
C VAL A 202 18.05 5.66 3.67
N LEU A 203 17.43 6.80 3.96
CA LEU A 203 18.10 8.00 4.44
C LEU A 203 17.64 8.36 5.85
N LEU A 204 18.58 8.89 6.63
CA LEU A 204 18.29 9.45 7.95
C LEU A 204 18.34 10.98 7.85
N ASP A 205 17.19 11.62 8.04
CA ASP A 205 17.08 13.07 8.13
C ASP A 205 17.24 13.52 9.58
N SER A 206 18.40 14.10 9.90
CA SER A 206 18.67 14.66 11.22
C SER A 206 18.16 16.09 11.40
N SER A 207 18.07 16.52 12.65
CA SER A 207 17.98 17.94 13.01
C SER A 207 19.10 18.76 12.33
N PRO A 208 18.87 20.03 11.95
CA PRO A 208 19.87 20.91 11.32
C PRO A 208 21.18 21.07 12.10
N GLN A 209 21.12 20.74 13.40
CA GLN A 209 22.20 20.81 14.37
C GLN A 209 23.26 19.71 14.19
N PHE A 210 22.90 18.62 13.50
CA PHE A 210 23.76 17.49 13.25
C PHE A 210 24.10 17.37 11.76
N THR A 211 25.23 16.74 11.49
CA THR A 211 25.60 16.24 10.17
C THR A 211 25.51 14.72 10.21
N VAL A 212 24.79 14.12 9.27
CA VAL A 212 24.64 12.66 9.17
C VAL A 212 25.67 12.13 8.19
N ASN A 213 26.40 11.11 8.61
CA ASN A 213 27.21 10.28 7.75
C ASN A 213 26.66 8.85 7.73
N SER A 214 26.44 8.27 6.56
CA SER A 214 26.03 6.88 6.44
C SER A 214 27.25 5.98 6.59
N LEU A 215 27.13 4.91 7.37
CA LEU A 215 28.20 3.91 7.55
C LEU A 215 27.86 2.59 6.84
N ASN A 216 27.07 2.68 5.77
CA ASN A 216 26.57 1.54 5.00
C ASN A 216 27.33 1.35 3.67
N GLU A 217 28.55 1.85 3.58
CA GLU A 217 29.40 1.80 2.39
C GLU A 217 30.68 1.00 2.67
N ASP A 218 31.14 0.24 1.68
CA ASP A 218 32.45 -0.42 1.69
C ASP A 218 33.58 0.60 1.41
N SER A 219 34.82 0.17 1.55
CA SER A 219 36.06 0.89 1.24
C SER A 219 36.11 1.55 -0.15
N ASP A 220 35.37 1.02 -1.12
CA ASP A 220 35.23 1.57 -2.47
C ASP A 220 34.08 2.60 -2.61
N GLY A 221 33.38 2.93 -1.51
CA GLY A 221 32.23 3.86 -1.51
C GLY A 221 30.94 3.25 -2.08
N LEU A 222 30.88 1.92 -2.19
CA LEU A 222 29.72 1.18 -2.69
C LEU A 222 28.83 0.76 -1.52
N SER A 223 27.51 0.84 -1.68
CA SER A 223 26.54 0.36 -0.71
C SER A 223 26.75 -1.13 -0.41
N VAL A 224 26.80 -1.50 0.88
CA VAL A 224 26.87 -2.91 1.32
C VAL A 224 25.61 -3.71 0.97
N PHE A 225 24.53 -3.03 0.58
CA PHE A 225 23.27 -3.63 0.16
C PHE A 225 23.12 -3.74 -1.37
N GLY A 226 24.13 -3.31 -2.13
CA GLY A 226 24.04 -3.18 -3.59
C GLY A 226 23.14 -2.02 -4.03
N ASP A 227 22.70 -2.07 -5.28
CA ASP A 227 21.88 -1.00 -5.90
C ASP A 227 20.44 -0.96 -5.37
N VAL A 228 19.89 -2.12 -4.98
CA VAL A 228 18.53 -2.26 -4.46
C VAL A 228 18.49 -3.33 -3.37
N THR A 229 17.79 -3.05 -2.28
CA THR A 229 17.58 -4.01 -1.19
C THR A 229 16.20 -4.64 -1.33
N LEU A 230 16.15 -5.95 -1.60
CA LEU A 230 14.90 -6.71 -1.61
C LEU A 230 14.62 -7.26 -0.21
N LEU A 231 13.60 -6.74 0.46
CA LEU A 231 13.12 -7.25 1.74
C LEU A 231 11.97 -8.23 1.53
N GLN A 232 12.17 -9.50 1.84
CA GLN A 232 11.10 -10.49 1.92
C GLN A 232 10.14 -10.18 3.06
N SER A 233 8.96 -10.81 3.04
CA SER A 233 8.00 -10.68 4.15
C SER A 233 8.67 -11.07 5.48
N GLN A 234 8.52 -10.22 6.50
CA GLN A 234 9.10 -10.34 7.84
C GLN A 234 10.63 -10.17 7.92
N GLU A 235 11.33 -9.98 6.81
CA GLU A 235 12.77 -9.74 6.79
C GLU A 235 13.11 -8.34 7.31
N SER A 236 14.28 -8.20 7.94
CA SER A 236 14.78 -6.92 8.43
C SER A 236 16.22 -6.67 8.01
N CYS A 237 16.54 -5.43 7.65
CA CYS A 237 17.90 -4.94 7.44
C CYS A 237 18.26 -3.91 8.51
N GLN A 238 19.56 -3.79 8.82
CA GLN A 238 20.09 -2.85 9.79
C GLN A 238 20.96 -1.82 9.07
N TYR A 239 20.65 -0.55 9.26
CA TYR A 239 21.39 0.58 8.72
C TYR A 239 22.09 1.31 9.86
N LEU A 240 23.35 1.68 9.67
CA LEU A 240 24.14 2.41 10.66
C LEU A 240 24.46 3.82 10.16
N TYR A 241 24.27 4.80 11.04
CA TYR A 241 24.55 6.20 10.77
C TYR A 241 25.39 6.79 11.92
N CYS A 242 26.26 7.74 11.59
CA CYS A 242 26.99 8.55 12.55
C CYS A 242 26.50 10.00 12.47
N LEU A 243 26.12 10.59 13.61
CA LEU A 243 25.71 11.98 13.72
C LEU A 243 26.78 12.75 14.46
N THR A 244 27.37 13.72 13.76
CA THR A 244 28.38 14.62 14.34
C THR A 244 27.74 15.99 14.58
N PRO A 245 27.80 16.54 15.81
CA PRO A 245 27.27 17.86 16.11
C PRO A 245 28.08 18.94 15.37
N LYS A 246 27.39 19.94 14.79
CA LYS A 246 28.06 21.08 14.15
C LYS A 246 28.68 22.01 15.21
N ASP A 247 29.83 22.62 14.87
CA ASP A 247 30.70 23.39 15.79
C ASP A 247 30.01 24.49 16.63
N ASN A 248 28.84 24.97 16.20
CA ASN A 248 28.09 25.99 16.92
C ASN A 248 27.44 25.51 18.24
N ILE A 249 27.47 24.21 18.56
CA ILE A 249 26.69 23.62 19.69
C ILE A 249 27.55 22.74 20.64
N SER A 250 28.83 22.52 20.36
CA SER A 250 29.73 21.72 21.24
C SER A 250 29.84 22.23 22.69
N LYS A 251 29.30 23.41 23.01
CA LYS A 251 29.28 23.98 24.36
C LYS A 251 28.02 23.64 25.18
N ASP A 252 26.97 23.08 24.58
CA ASP A 252 25.66 22.84 25.22
C ASP A 252 25.19 21.36 25.16
N ILE A 253 26.14 20.42 25.14
CA ILE A 253 25.90 18.97 24.99
C ILE A 253 24.96 18.41 26.09
N LYS A 254 24.92 19.03 27.29
CA LYS A 254 24.00 18.65 28.37
C LYS A 254 22.52 18.90 28.04
N LEU A 255 22.20 19.77 27.08
CA LEU A 255 20.83 20.02 26.61
C LEU A 255 20.40 19.06 25.48
N ILE A 256 21.36 18.53 24.70
CA ILE A 256 21.06 17.65 23.55
C ILE A 256 20.77 16.21 23.99
N ALA A 257 21.44 15.71 25.04
CA ALA A 257 21.12 14.41 25.63
C ALA A 257 19.67 14.31 26.16
N ALA A 258 19.01 15.46 26.37
CA ALA A 258 17.59 15.54 26.76
C ALA A 258 16.62 15.71 25.55
N ALA A 259 17.13 16.00 24.35
CA ALA A 259 16.31 16.24 23.17
C ALA A 259 15.94 14.92 22.47
N LYS A 260 14.75 14.40 22.77
CA LYS A 260 14.12 13.25 22.10
C LYS A 260 13.83 13.43 20.58
N ASN A 261 14.37 14.48 19.93
CA ASN A 261 14.07 14.86 18.56
C ASN A 261 15.35 14.99 17.73
N ILE A 262 16.00 13.86 17.45
CA ILE A 262 17.27 13.83 16.70
C ILE A 262 17.02 13.74 15.18
N GLY A 263 15.87 13.22 14.74
CA GLY A 263 15.55 13.13 13.31
C GLY A 263 14.38 12.21 12.99
N LYS A 264 14.05 12.11 11.71
CA LYS A 264 13.07 11.18 11.14
C LYS A 264 13.79 10.31 10.11
N LEU A 265 13.46 9.02 10.05
CA LEU A 265 13.90 8.14 8.97
C LEU A 265 12.85 8.25 7.86
N ASP A 266 13.30 8.56 6.64
CA ASP A 266 12.47 8.63 5.44
C ASP A 266 12.82 7.51 4.44
#